data_AF-A0AAN0M788-F1
#
_entry.id   AF-A0AAN0M788-F1
#
_cell.length_a   1.000
_cell.length_b   1.000
_cell.length_c   1.000
_cell.angle_alpha   90.00
_cell.angle_beta   90.00
_cell.angle_gamma   90.00
#
_symmetry.space_group_name_H-M   'P 1'
#
loop_
_entity.id
_entity.type
_entity.pdbx_description
1 polymer ?
#
loop_
_entity_poly.entity_id
_entity_poly.type
_entity_poly.pdbx_seq_one_letter_code
_entity_poly.pdbx_strand_id
1 'polypeptide(L)'
;MIECGVDRILTSGLKDTAIEGVTLLKELQTEYGERIELCLGSGISAENALSLIDQTGVKQLHGSFKGWYDDPTTRTENVSYAFSNLGDYDGVKPEKLKQMIDVINTKKADSI
;
A
#
# COMPACT_ATOMS: atom_id res chain seq x y z
N MET A 1 15.55 15.85 4.85
CA MET A 1 14.34 15.64 4.00
C MET A 1 13.64 16.96 3.74
N ILE A 2 13.02 17.59 4.75
CA ILE A 2 12.36 18.91 4.60
C ILE A 2 13.33 19.97 4.06
N GLU A 3 14.51 20.12 4.68
CA GLU A 3 15.54 21.06 4.21
C GLU A 3 16.06 20.73 2.80
N CYS A 4 15.91 19.48 2.37
CA CYS A 4 16.30 19.04 1.03
C CYS A 4 15.19 19.30 -0.01
N GLY A 5 14.03 19.83 0.39
CA GLY A 5 12.91 20.11 -0.49
C GLY A 5 12.14 18.86 -0.96
N VAL A 6 12.16 17.77 -0.19
CA VAL A 6 11.38 16.56 -0.50
C VAL A 6 9.90 16.80 -0.21
N ASP A 7 9.03 16.54 -1.19
CA ASP A 7 7.57 16.71 -1.03
C ASP A 7 6.94 15.65 -0.12
N ARG A 8 7.41 14.39 -0.25
CA ARG A 8 6.75 13.24 0.34
C ARG A 8 7.70 12.12 0.74
N ILE A 9 7.40 11.43 1.85
CA ILE A 9 8.12 10.24 2.31
C ILE A 9 7.20 9.02 2.24
N LEU A 10 7.64 7.97 1.53
CA LEU A 10 7.04 6.64 1.59
C LEU A 10 7.62 5.87 2.79
N THR A 11 6.79 5.43 3.73
CA THR A 11 7.25 4.78 4.96
C THR A 11 6.25 3.80 5.55
N SER A 12 6.74 2.77 6.23
CA SER A 12 5.99 1.83 7.06
C SER A 12 6.14 2.11 8.56
N GLY A 13 6.83 3.19 8.95
CA GLY A 13 7.09 3.49 10.36
C GLY A 13 8.18 2.60 10.97
N LEU A 14 9.23 2.29 10.20
CA LEU A 14 10.36 1.44 10.61
C LEU A 14 9.95 0.03 11.07
N LYS A 15 8.89 -0.51 10.46
CA LYS A 15 8.37 -1.86 10.67
C LYS A 15 8.18 -2.59 9.34
N ASP A 16 7.92 -3.89 9.40
CA ASP A 16 7.74 -4.70 8.20
C ASP A 16 6.46 -4.28 7.45
N THR A 17 5.40 -3.90 8.18
CA THR A 17 4.16 -3.38 7.61
C THR A 17 3.74 -2.05 8.25
N ALA A 18 3.00 -1.21 7.52
CA ALA A 18 2.51 0.07 8.05
C ALA A 18 1.62 -0.09 9.30
N ILE A 19 0.85 -1.19 9.40
CA ILE A 19 -0.02 -1.42 10.54
C ILE A 19 0.76 -1.70 11.83
N GLU A 20 1.92 -2.35 11.73
CA GLU A 20 2.83 -2.54 12.86
C GLU A 20 3.52 -1.24 13.28
N GLY A 21 3.76 -0.33 12.33
CA GLY A 21 4.39 0.97 12.56
C GLY A 21 3.43 2.09 12.96
N VAL A 22 2.15 1.80 13.19
CA VAL A 22 1.07 2.79 13.33
C VAL A 22 1.36 3.86 14.39
N THR A 23 1.97 3.49 15.51
CA THR A 23 2.33 4.43 16.60
C THR A 23 3.33 5.48 16.11
N LEU A 24 4.44 5.06 15.50
CA LEU A 24 5.45 5.98 14.98
C LEU A 24 4.90 6.81 13.81
N LEU A 25 4.10 6.20 12.94
CA LEU A 25 3.46 6.92 11.83
C LEU A 25 2.56 8.06 12.32
N LYS A 26 1.80 7.82 13.40
CA LYS A 26 0.97 8.85 14.05
C LYS A 26 1.83 9.96 14.65
N GLU A 27 2.92 9.62 15.33
CA GLU A 27 3.86 10.60 15.89
C GLU A 27 4.46 11.49 14.79
N LEU A 28 4.97 10.88 13.72
CA LEU A 28 5.53 11.58 12.57
C LEU A 28 4.50 12.48 11.89
N GLN A 29 3.26 12.00 11.70
CA GLN A 29 2.19 12.79 11.12
C GLN A 29 1.83 13.99 12.01
N THR A 30 1.80 13.80 13.32
CA THR A 30 1.48 14.86 14.29
C THR A 30 2.57 15.93 14.31
N GLU A 31 3.84 15.53 14.28
CA GLU A 31 4.96 16.44 14.43
C GLU A 31 5.35 17.13 13.11
N TYR A 32 5.21 16.44 11.97
CA TYR A 32 5.75 16.90 10.69
C TYR A 32 4.72 17.01 9.55
N GLY A 33 3.46 16.58 9.75
CA GLY A 33 2.46 16.50 8.68
C GLY A 33 2.08 17.83 8.02
N GLU A 34 2.35 18.96 8.68
CA GLU A 34 2.17 20.31 8.11
C GLU A 34 3.37 20.77 7.26
N ARG A 35 4.50 20.06 7.32
CA ARG A 35 5.77 20.44 6.68
C ARG A 35 6.20 19.50 5.56
N ILE A 36 5.77 18.24 5.61
CA ILE A 36 6.09 17.21 4.61
C ILE A 36 4.98 16.17 4.56
N GLU A 37 4.70 15.64 3.37
CA GLU A 37 3.67 14.62 3.21
C GLU A 37 4.19 13.23 3.61
N LEU A 38 3.37 12.48 4.35
CA LEU A 38 3.61 11.06 4.59
C LEU A 38 2.73 10.23 3.65
N CYS A 39 3.31 9.15 3.12
CA CYS A 39 2.61 8.14 2.34
C CYS A 39 2.87 6.77 2.95
N LEU A 40 1.82 6.14 3.45
CA LEU A 40 1.96 4.86 4.15
C LEU A 40 2.17 3.74 3.14
N GLY A 41 3.22 2.95 3.34
CA GLY A 41 3.59 1.84 2.47
C GLY A 41 3.86 0.55 3.24
N SER A 42 3.91 -0.55 2.48
CA SER A 42 4.06 -1.93 2.98
C SER A 42 2.82 -2.49 3.70
N GLY A 43 2.31 -3.61 3.20
CA GLY A 43 1.15 -4.31 3.76
C GLY A 43 -0.20 -3.60 3.58
N ILE A 44 -0.28 -2.54 2.78
CA ILE A 44 -1.52 -1.79 2.53
C ILE A 44 -2.53 -2.64 1.75
N SER A 45 -3.75 -2.73 2.25
CA SER A 45 -4.85 -3.47 1.63
C SER A 45 -6.20 -2.81 1.92
N ALA A 46 -7.26 -3.23 1.22
CA ALA A 46 -8.60 -2.66 1.41
C ALA A 46 -9.12 -2.88 2.85
N GLU A 47 -8.69 -3.96 3.50
CA GLU A 47 -9.09 -4.35 4.85
C GLU A 47 -8.49 -3.44 5.93
N ASN A 48 -7.28 -2.89 5.72
CA ASN A 48 -6.59 -2.08 6.74
C ASN A 48 -6.51 -0.58 6.42
N ALA A 49 -6.84 -0.17 5.18
CA ALA A 49 -6.71 1.20 4.72
C ALA A 49 -7.41 2.22 5.62
N LEU A 50 -8.69 2.00 5.95
CA LEU A 50 -9.46 2.96 6.76
C LEU A 50 -8.90 3.09 8.17
N SER A 51 -8.57 1.96 8.79
CA SER A 51 -7.99 1.90 10.13
C SER A 51 -6.65 2.65 10.21
N LEU A 52 -5.78 2.48 9.19
CA LEU A 52 -4.52 3.21 9.10
C LEU A 52 -4.75 4.72 8.98
N ILE A 53 -5.67 5.14 8.11
CA ILE A 53 -6.03 6.56 7.95
C ILE A 53 -6.54 7.13 9.28
N ASP A 54 -7.44 6.42 9.97
CA ASP A 54 -8.06 6.89 11.22
C ASP A 54 -7.04 6.99 12.37
N GLN A 55 -6.17 5.99 12.50
CA GLN A 55 -5.21 5.96 13.60
C GLN A 55 -4.06 6.95 13.42
N THR A 56 -3.62 7.17 12.18
CA THR A 56 -2.44 8.00 11.88
C THR A 56 -2.79 9.43 11.47
N GLY A 57 -3.98 9.65 10.89
CA GLY A 57 -4.35 10.91 10.24
C GLY A 57 -3.72 11.11 8.85
N VAL A 58 -2.90 10.16 8.37
CA VAL A 58 -2.25 10.23 7.06
C VAL A 58 -3.26 9.94 5.96
N LYS A 59 -3.28 10.78 4.92
CA LYS A 59 -4.31 10.74 3.85
C LYS A 59 -3.84 10.03 2.57
N GLN A 60 -2.66 9.43 2.59
CA GLN A 60 -2.03 8.86 1.41
C GLN A 60 -1.51 7.46 1.68
N LEU A 61 -1.86 6.55 0.78
CA LEU A 61 -1.54 5.13 0.88
C LEU A 61 -0.85 4.67 -0.41
N HIS A 62 0.13 3.79 -0.26
CA HIS A 62 0.85 3.15 -1.36
C HIS A 62 0.76 1.63 -1.24
N GLY A 63 0.01 1.03 -2.17
CA GLY A 63 -0.17 -0.41 -2.27
C GLY A 63 0.31 -0.92 -3.63
N SER A 64 0.84 -2.14 -3.66
CA SER A 64 1.23 -2.81 -4.90
C SER A 64 0.03 -3.41 -5.64
N PHE A 65 -1.05 -3.75 -4.92
CA PHE A 65 -2.25 -4.41 -5.43
C PHE A 65 -1.95 -5.65 -6.29
N LYS A 66 -0.82 -6.30 -6.01
CA LYS A 66 -0.33 -7.39 -6.84
C LYS A 66 -1.08 -8.70 -6.62
N GLY A 67 -1.09 -9.53 -7.63
CA GLY A 67 -1.47 -10.94 -7.58
C GLY A 67 -0.74 -11.72 -8.65
N TRP A 68 -0.91 -13.03 -8.63
CA TRP A 68 -0.27 -13.94 -9.58
C TRP A 68 -1.16 -14.17 -10.80
N TYR A 69 -0.52 -14.38 -11.94
CA TYR A 69 -1.12 -14.70 -13.22
C TYR A 69 -0.49 -15.98 -13.77
N ASP A 70 -1.30 -16.78 -14.44
CA ASP A 70 -0.86 -17.95 -15.17
C ASP A 70 -0.65 -17.57 -16.65
N ASP A 71 0.44 -18.05 -17.23
CA ASP A 71 0.78 -17.93 -18.64
C ASP A 71 1.26 -19.30 -19.14
N PRO A 72 0.41 -20.03 -19.89
CA PRO A 72 0.74 -21.36 -20.36
C PRO A 72 1.98 -21.39 -21.28
N THR A 73 2.39 -20.25 -21.85
CA THR A 73 3.60 -20.16 -22.69
C THR A 73 4.89 -20.20 -21.88
N THR A 74 4.82 -20.01 -20.55
CA THR A 74 5.97 -20.11 -19.64
C THR A 74 6.33 -21.55 -19.28
N ARG A 75 5.55 -22.53 -19.72
CA ARG A 75 5.74 -23.94 -19.37
C ARG A 75 5.85 -24.80 -20.62
N THR A 76 6.81 -25.72 -20.57
CA THR A 76 6.93 -26.84 -21.50
C THR A 76 6.79 -28.14 -20.71
N GLU A 77 6.82 -29.29 -21.38
CA GLU A 77 6.76 -30.60 -20.69
C GLU A 77 7.91 -30.81 -19.70
N ASN A 78 9.09 -30.23 -19.96
CA ASN A 78 10.32 -30.52 -19.21
C ASN A 78 10.86 -29.33 -18.40
N VAL A 79 10.48 -28.11 -18.75
CA VAL A 79 11.02 -26.87 -18.15
C VAL A 79 9.89 -25.88 -17.89
N SER A 80 9.94 -25.23 -16.73
CA SER A 80 9.08 -24.11 -16.35
C SER A 80 9.90 -22.85 -16.17
N TYR A 81 9.40 -21.74 -16.72
CA TYR A 81 9.94 -20.39 -16.57
C TYR A 81 9.09 -19.54 -15.60
N ALA A 82 8.18 -20.16 -14.85
CA ALA A 82 7.38 -19.49 -13.83
C ALA A 82 8.26 -18.82 -12.76
N PHE A 83 7.97 -17.57 -12.42
CA PHE A 83 8.69 -16.84 -11.37
C PHE A 83 8.44 -17.40 -9.96
N SER A 84 7.34 -18.13 -9.76
CA SER A 84 6.93 -18.63 -8.45
C SER A 84 6.04 -19.87 -8.57
N ASN A 85 5.90 -20.61 -7.48
CA ASN A 85 4.93 -21.69 -7.36
C ASN A 85 3.49 -21.18 -7.16
N LEU A 86 3.31 -19.88 -6.94
CA LEU A 86 2.00 -19.23 -6.78
C LEU A 86 1.38 -18.76 -8.11
N GLY A 87 2.16 -18.78 -9.19
CA GLY A 87 1.76 -18.43 -10.55
C GLY A 87 2.98 -18.03 -11.39
N ASP A 88 2.77 -17.89 -12.69
CA ASP A 88 3.86 -17.76 -13.65
C ASP A 88 4.52 -16.37 -13.63
N TYR A 89 3.75 -15.30 -13.39
CA TYR A 89 4.26 -13.96 -13.13
C TYR A 89 3.34 -13.17 -12.19
N ASP A 90 3.86 -12.13 -11.53
CA ASP A 90 3.05 -11.21 -10.74
C ASP A 90 2.73 -9.93 -11.52
N GLY A 91 1.61 -9.32 -11.16
CA GLY A 91 1.16 -8.06 -11.73
C GLY A 91 0.05 -7.45 -10.90
N VAL A 92 -0.27 -6.19 -11.17
CA VAL A 92 -1.40 -5.51 -10.52
C VAL A 92 -2.69 -6.25 -10.87
N LYS A 93 -3.51 -6.59 -9.86
CA LYS A 93 -4.87 -7.12 -10.05
C LYS A 93 -5.87 -5.96 -9.98
N PRO A 94 -6.56 -5.61 -11.09
CA PRO A 94 -7.51 -4.50 -11.10
C PRO A 94 -8.61 -4.61 -10.04
N GLU A 95 -9.01 -5.83 -9.67
CA GLU A 95 -10.06 -6.11 -8.70
C GLU A 95 -9.65 -5.62 -7.30
N LYS A 96 -8.39 -5.83 -6.91
CA LYS A 96 -7.85 -5.37 -5.62
C LYS A 96 -7.79 -3.84 -5.55
N LEU A 97 -7.41 -3.20 -6.65
CA LEU A 97 -7.42 -1.74 -6.75
C LEU A 97 -8.84 -1.19 -6.67
N LYS A 98 -9.80 -1.82 -7.36
CA LYS A 98 -11.21 -1.43 -7.31
C LYS A 98 -11.77 -1.52 -5.89
N GLN A 99 -11.51 -2.63 -5.18
CA GLN A 99 -11.89 -2.79 -3.77
C GLN A 99 -11.32 -1.68 -2.88
N MET A 100 -10.05 -1.33 -3.05
CA MET A 100 -9.43 -0.21 -2.32
C MET A 100 -10.15 1.12 -2.61
N ILE A 101 -10.43 1.41 -3.88
CA ILE A 101 -11.13 2.64 -4.29
C ILE A 101 -12.53 2.70 -3.66
N ASP A 102 -13.27 1.59 -3.68
CA ASP A 102 -14.63 1.52 -3.12
C ASP A 102 -14.62 1.79 -1.61
N VAL A 103 -13.68 1.20 -0.87
CA VAL A 103 -13.49 1.43 0.57
C VAL A 103 -13.18 2.90 0.87
N ILE A 104 -12.26 3.52 0.13
CA ILE A 104 -11.89 4.92 0.32
C ILE A 104 -13.04 5.87 -0.02
N ASN A 105 -13.79 5.59 -1.08
CA ASN A 105 -14.92 6.41 -1.49
C ASN A 105 -16.08 6.35 -0.50
N THR A 106 -16.31 5.20 0.14
CA THR A 106 -17.33 5.06 1.19
C THR A 106 -17.05 6.00 2.35
N LYS A 107 -15.79 6.02 2.85
CA LYS A 107 -15.36 6.92 3.93
C LYS A 107 -15.55 8.41 3.58
N LYS A 108 -15.32 8.79 2.33
CA LYS A 108 -15.53 10.18 1.87
C LYS A 108 -17.01 10.58 1.91
N ALA A 109 -17.92 9.66 1.58
CA ALA A 109 -19.35 9.92 1.63
C ALA A 109 -19.85 10.13 3.07
N ASP A 110 -19.26 9.43 4.04
CA ASP A 110 -19.63 9.56 5.47
C ASP A 110 -19.04 10.80 6.16
N SER A 111 -18.10 11.50 5.50
CA SER A 111 -17.39 12.67 6.04
C SER A 111 -17.93 14.02 5.52
N ILE A 112 -19.08 14.00 4.83
CA ILE A 112 -19.82 15.17 4.29
C ILE A 112 -21.17 15.26 5.00
#